data_AF-A0A920RN29-F1
#
_entry.id   AF-A0A920RN29-F1
#
_cell.length_a   1.000
_cell.length_b   1.000
_cell.length_c   1.000
_cell.angle_alpha   90.00
_cell.angle_beta   90.00
_cell.angle_gamma   90.00
#
_symmetry.space_group_name_H-M   'P 1'
#
loop_
_entity.id
_entity.type
_entity.pdbx_description
1 polymer ?
#
loop_
_entity_poly.entity_id
_entity_poly.type
_entity_poly.pdbx_seq_one_letter_code
_entity_poly.pdbx_strand_id
1 'polypeptide(L)'
;MMFSTPTRRDLLKGLSCGFGYAALAGLAAEAAAADTKGQDALAPLKPHFAPRAKRVIFLCMRGGPSHVDTFDHKPQLAVDNGKPAPGKKNRKLMESPWAFKQHGQSGQWISELFPQCRRPRR
;
A
#
# COMPACT_ATOMS: atom_id res chain seq x y z
N MET A 1 -12.40 28.38 -32.61
CA MET A 1 -11.34 27.77 -31.78
C MET A 1 -11.87 27.65 -30.36
N MET A 2 -12.02 26.43 -29.83
CA MET A 2 -12.44 26.19 -28.45
C MET A 2 -11.20 26.20 -27.55
N PHE A 3 -11.07 27.21 -26.69
CA PHE A 3 -10.03 27.23 -25.67
C PHE A 3 -10.50 26.36 -24.49
N SER A 4 -9.79 25.28 -24.20
CA SER A 4 -10.04 24.48 -23.01
C SER A 4 -9.61 25.28 -21.78
N THR A 5 -10.53 25.52 -20.86
CA THR A 5 -10.23 26.17 -19.57
C THR A 5 -9.24 25.31 -18.78
N PRO A 6 -8.06 25.82 -18.43
CA PRO A 6 -7.06 25.05 -17.71
C PRO A 6 -7.60 24.62 -16.34
N THR A 7 -7.37 23.37 -15.95
CA THR A 7 -7.78 22.92 -14.62
C THR A 7 -6.86 23.51 -13.56
N ARG A 8 -7.32 23.55 -12.31
CA ARG A 8 -6.51 24.03 -11.17
C ARG A 8 -5.17 23.28 -11.04
N ARG A 9 -5.14 22.00 -11.46
CA ARG A 9 -3.92 21.19 -11.48
C ARG A 9 -2.97 21.61 -12.60
N ASP A 10 -3.49 22.01 -13.77
CA ASP A 10 -2.69 22.47 -14.89
C ASP A 10 -2.05 23.82 -14.58
N LEU A 11 -2.79 24.72 -13.93
CA LEU A 11 -2.30 25.99 -13.42
C LEU A 11 -1.19 25.81 -12.37
N LEU A 12 -1.38 24.89 -11.41
CA LEU A 12 -0.35 24.61 -10.40
C LEU A 12 0.91 24.01 -11.00
N LYS A 13 0.79 23.08 -11.97
CA LYS A 13 1.94 22.52 -12.69
C LYS A 13 2.73 23.58 -13.46
N GLY A 14 2.03 24.50 -14.13
CA GLY A 14 2.66 25.57 -14.91
C GLY A 14 3.30 26.66 -14.05
N LEU A 15 2.66 27.05 -12.94
CA LEU A 15 3.10 28.19 -12.11
C LEU A 15 4.10 27.81 -11.02
N SER A 16 4.06 26.58 -10.47
CA SER A 16 4.87 26.26 -9.29
C SER A 16 6.36 26.05 -9.57
N CYS A 17 6.72 25.73 -10.82
CA CYS A 17 8.07 25.28 -11.17
C CYS A 17 8.70 26.02 -12.38
N GLY A 18 8.07 27.09 -12.89
CA GLY A 18 8.62 27.99 -13.91
C GLY A 18 9.36 27.31 -15.06
N PHE A 19 10.51 27.87 -15.46
CA PHE A 19 11.36 27.34 -16.54
C PHE A 19 11.95 25.94 -16.24
N GLY A 20 12.11 25.57 -14.97
CA GLY A 20 12.59 24.24 -14.58
C GLY A 20 11.62 23.13 -14.98
N TYR A 21 10.31 23.40 -14.91
CA TYR A 21 9.31 22.47 -15.41
C TYR A 21 9.37 22.32 -16.94
N ALA A 22 9.65 23.39 -17.68
CA ALA A 22 9.81 23.31 -19.13
C ALA A 22 11.03 22.46 -19.54
N ALA A 23 12.16 22.62 -18.82
CA ALA A 23 13.35 21.78 -19.03
C ALA A 23 13.07 20.30 -18.71
N LEU A 24 12.40 20.03 -17.58
CA LEU A 24 11.99 18.68 -17.20
C LEU A 24 11.01 18.06 -18.20
N ALA A 25 10.05 18.86 -18.70
CA ALA A 25 9.09 18.41 -19.71
C ALA A 25 9.76 18.05 -21.03
N GLY A 26 10.80 18.80 -21.44
CA GLY A 26 11.63 18.47 -22.60
C GLY A 26 12.36 17.14 -22.42
N LEU A 27 13.07 16.97 -21.29
CA LEU A 27 13.78 15.72 -20.98
C LEU A 27 12.84 14.52 -20.86
N ALA A 28 11.65 14.70 -20.28
CA ALA A 28 10.65 13.64 -20.17
C ALA A 28 10.06 13.26 -21.54
N ALA A 29 9.88 14.22 -22.45
CA ALA A 29 9.42 13.96 -23.81
C ALA A 29 10.48 13.20 -24.63
N GLU A 30 11.76 13.56 -24.48
CA GLU A 30 12.87 12.82 -25.11
C GLU A 30 13.00 11.40 -24.55
N ALA A 31 12.86 11.22 -23.24
CA ALA A 31 12.86 9.90 -22.60
C ALA A 31 11.68 9.03 -23.08
N ALA A 32 10.48 9.62 -23.18
CA ALA A 32 9.30 8.93 -23.71
C ALA A 32 9.45 8.57 -25.20
N ALA A 33 10.11 9.41 -26.00
CA ALA A 33 10.41 9.12 -27.39
C ALA A 33 11.50 8.03 -27.55
N ALA A 34 12.45 7.95 -26.61
CA ALA A 34 13.48 6.91 -26.59
C ALA A 34 12.91 5.51 -26.24
N ASP A 35 11.78 5.46 -25.53
CA ASP A 35 11.10 4.22 -25.13
C ASP A 35 10.35 3.52 -26.28
N THR A 36 10.25 4.16 -27.45
CA THR A 36 9.49 3.61 -28.59
C THR A 36 10.14 2.40 -29.29
N LYS A 37 11.26 1.87 -28.80
CA LYS A 37 12.02 0.77 -29.43
C LYS A 37 12.01 -0.58 -28.70
N GLY A 38 11.29 -0.73 -27.60
CA GLY A 38 11.15 -2.02 -26.93
C GLY A 38 9.76 -2.16 -26.34
N GLN A 39 9.20 -3.36 -26.37
CA GLN A 39 8.03 -3.66 -25.55
C GLN A 39 8.39 -3.32 -24.11
N ASP A 40 7.79 -2.25 -23.62
CA ASP A 40 8.04 -1.65 -22.34
C ASP A 40 7.72 -2.68 -21.25
N ALA A 41 8.76 -3.29 -20.68
CA ALA A 41 8.66 -4.38 -19.71
C ALA A 41 8.01 -3.91 -18.38
N LEU A 42 7.85 -2.60 -18.22
CA LEU A 42 7.18 -1.94 -17.11
C LEU A 42 5.81 -1.39 -17.52
N ALA A 43 5.35 -1.64 -18.76
CA ALA A 43 4.03 -1.25 -19.21
C ALA A 43 2.97 -1.84 -18.26
N PRO A 44 2.06 -1.01 -17.73
CA PRO A 44 1.01 -1.48 -16.85
C PRO A 44 0.19 -2.57 -17.54
N LEU A 45 0.17 -3.78 -16.96
CA LEU A 45 -0.67 -4.86 -17.47
C LEU A 45 -2.14 -4.44 -17.39
N LYS A 46 -2.88 -4.72 -18.45
CA LYS A 46 -4.32 -4.49 -18.49
C LYS A 46 -4.97 -5.43 -17.46
N PRO A 47 -5.70 -4.89 -16.45
CA PRO A 47 -6.30 -5.75 -15.44
C PRO A 47 -7.38 -6.63 -16.06
N HIS A 48 -7.47 -7.89 -15.61
CA HIS A 48 -8.50 -8.84 -16.07
C HIS A 48 -9.92 -8.37 -15.77
N PHE A 49 -10.10 -7.46 -14.81
CA PHE A 49 -11.39 -6.92 -14.39
C PHE A 49 -11.35 -5.40 -14.30
N ALA A 50 -12.51 -4.77 -14.48
CA ALA A 50 -12.66 -3.34 -14.27
C ALA A 50 -12.33 -2.99 -12.80
N PRO A 51 -11.44 -2.02 -12.53
CA PRO A 51 -11.06 -1.67 -11.17
C PRO A 51 -12.26 -1.07 -10.43
N ARG A 52 -12.69 -1.73 -9.35
CA ARG A 52 -13.80 -1.26 -8.50
C ARG A 52 -13.34 -0.26 -7.44
N ALA A 53 -12.09 -0.37 -6.99
CA ALA A 53 -11.50 0.51 -6.00
C ALA A 53 -11.13 1.86 -6.66
N LYS A 54 -11.76 2.95 -6.22
CA LYS A 54 -11.51 4.30 -6.74
C LYS A 54 -10.35 5.01 -6.03
N ARG A 55 -10.03 4.61 -4.79
CA ARG A 55 -9.05 5.25 -3.90
C ARG A 55 -8.40 4.19 -3.03
N VAL A 56 -7.07 4.24 -2.93
CA VAL A 56 -6.28 3.44 -1.99
C VAL A 56 -5.65 4.43 -1.01
N ILE A 57 -5.96 4.28 0.28
CA ILE A 57 -5.44 5.15 1.33
C ILE A 57 -4.49 4.31 2.19
N PHE A 58 -3.21 4.67 2.19
CA PHE A 58 -2.20 4.05 3.03
C PHE A 58 -1.92 4.94 4.24
N LEU A 59 -2.13 4.41 5.45
CA LEU A 59 -2.02 5.16 6.70
C LEU A 59 -0.83 4.64 7.51
N CYS A 60 0.27 5.39 7.53
CA CYS A 60 1.42 5.13 8.40
C CYS A 60 1.21 5.83 9.75
N MET A 61 0.46 5.22 10.64
CA MET A 61 0.16 5.79 11.96
C MET A 61 1.13 5.27 13.02
N ARG A 62 1.78 6.19 13.74
CA ARG A 62 2.58 5.84 14.92
C ARG A 62 1.64 5.44 16.05
N GLY A 63 1.82 4.23 16.59
CA GLY A 63 0.97 3.68 17.65
C GLY A 63 -0.24 2.88 17.17
N GLY A 64 -0.38 2.64 15.86
CA GLY A 64 -1.33 1.65 15.35
C GLY A 64 -0.92 0.22 15.74
N PRO A 65 -1.89 -0.71 15.88
CA PRO A 65 -1.56 -2.11 16.14
C PRO A 65 -0.78 -2.70 14.96
N SER A 66 0.18 -3.59 15.22
CA SER A 66 0.92 -4.26 14.15
C SER A 66 -0.02 -5.16 13.36
N HIS A 67 0.31 -5.40 12.09
CA HIS A 67 -0.49 -6.31 11.27
C HIS A 67 -0.62 -7.71 11.91
N VAL A 68 0.47 -8.23 12.47
CA VAL A 68 0.54 -9.53 13.17
C VAL A 68 -0.28 -9.58 14.45
N ASP A 69 -0.77 -8.42 14.92
CA ASP A 69 -1.58 -8.28 16.12
C ASP A 69 -3.07 -8.10 15.80
N THR A 70 -3.44 -8.12 14.52
CA THR A 70 -4.81 -7.84 14.09
C THR A 70 -5.55 -9.11 13.64
N PHE A 71 -5.39 -9.49 12.37
CA PHE A 71 -6.13 -10.59 11.73
C PHE A 71 -5.20 -11.72 11.24
N ASP A 72 -3.91 -11.61 11.53
CA ASP A 72 -2.84 -12.44 10.99
C ASP A 72 -2.24 -13.31 12.09
N HIS A 73 -2.93 -14.41 12.41
CA HIS A 73 -2.49 -15.33 13.44
C HIS A 73 -1.28 -16.15 12.96
N LYS A 74 -0.13 -15.91 13.60
CA LYS A 74 1.13 -16.61 13.31
C LYS A 74 1.57 -17.46 14.51
N PRO A 75 1.08 -18.71 14.66
CA PRO A 75 1.41 -19.54 15.82
C PRO A 75 2.91 -19.88 15.92
N GLN A 76 3.61 -19.98 14.79
CA GLN A 76 5.07 -20.17 14.78
C GLN A 76 5.83 -19.02 15.45
N LEU A 77 5.28 -17.80 15.41
CA LEU A 77 5.92 -16.63 16.01
C LEU A 77 5.92 -16.70 17.56
N ALA A 78 4.94 -17.40 18.15
CA ALA A 78 4.94 -17.72 19.57
C ALA A 78 6.02 -18.74 19.93
N VAL A 79 6.20 -19.78 19.10
CA VAL A 79 7.24 -20.81 19.28
C VAL A 79 8.65 -20.23 19.14
N ASP A 80 8.81 -19.29 18.22
CA ASP A 80 10.10 -18.66 17.91
C ASP A 80 10.31 -17.32 18.64
N ASN A 81 9.47 -17.01 19.64
CA ASN A 81 9.57 -15.77 20.40
C ASN A 81 10.98 -15.61 21.00
N GLY A 82 11.57 -14.42 20.80
CA GLY A 82 12.91 -14.10 21.26
C GLY A 82 14.07 -14.63 20.41
N LYS A 83 13.83 -15.52 19.45
CA LYS A 83 14.86 -16.02 18.51
C LYS A 83 15.28 -14.92 17.52
N PRO A 84 16.51 -14.95 17.00
CA PRO A 84 16.95 -13.99 16.00
C PRO A 84 16.09 -14.10 14.73
N ALA A 85 15.69 -12.94 14.19
CA ALA A 85 14.95 -12.89 12.95
C ALA A 85 15.83 -13.39 11.78
N PRO A 86 15.28 -14.24 10.89
CA PRO A 86 16.03 -14.75 9.75
C PRO A 86 16.53 -13.59 8.88
N GLY A 87 17.83 -13.60 8.56
CA GLY A 87 18.49 -12.54 7.80
C GLY A 87 18.74 -11.22 8.54
N LYS A 88 18.32 -11.08 9.81
CA LYS A 88 18.52 -9.86 10.62
C LYS A 88 18.91 -10.19 12.05
N LYS A 89 20.22 -10.45 12.26
CA LYS A 89 20.81 -10.82 13.56
C LYS A 89 20.52 -9.84 14.71
N ASN A 90 20.28 -8.56 14.41
CA ASN A 90 20.03 -7.51 15.41
C ASN A 90 18.54 -7.37 15.77
N ARG A 91 17.66 -8.24 15.28
CA ARG A 91 16.23 -8.21 15.61
C ARG A 91 15.81 -9.56 16.15
N LYS A 92 14.96 -9.55 17.17
CA LYS A 92 14.34 -10.76 17.70
C LYS A 92 12.92 -10.86 17.15
N LEU A 93 12.48 -12.08 16.89
CA LEU A 93 11.08 -12.37 16.65
C LEU A 93 10.32 -12.08 17.94
N MET A 94 9.15 -11.45 17.81
CA MET A 94 8.31 -11.10 18.93
C MET A 94 6.94 -11.69 18.67
N GLU A 95 6.46 -12.49 19.60
CA GLU A 95 5.09 -12.97 19.56
C GLU A 95 4.10 -11.81 19.70
N SER A 96 2.89 -12.01 19.19
CA SER A 96 1.81 -11.08 19.46
C SER A 96 1.43 -11.18 20.95
N PRO A 97 1.41 -10.07 21.71
CA PRO A 97 1.01 -10.10 23.12
C PRO A 97 -0.49 -10.33 23.32
N TRP A 98 -1.28 -10.39 22.24
CA TRP A 98 -2.72 -10.51 22.28
C TRP A 98 -3.19 -11.92 21.94
N ALA A 99 -4.23 -12.39 22.64
CA ALA A 99 -4.82 -13.68 22.38
C ALA A 99 -5.65 -13.69 21.09
N PHE A 100 -5.51 -14.76 20.29
CA PHE A 100 -6.27 -14.99 19.07
C PHE A 100 -7.32 -16.07 19.25
N LYS A 101 -8.49 -15.86 18.64
CA LYS A 101 -9.58 -16.84 18.57
C LYS A 101 -10.25 -16.77 17.20
N GLN A 102 -10.81 -17.88 16.75
CA GLN A 102 -11.63 -17.92 15.53
C GLN A 102 -13.05 -17.45 15.84
N HIS A 103 -13.60 -16.60 14.96
CA HIS A 103 -14.92 -16.00 15.16
C HIS A 103 -15.75 -15.99 13.88
N GLY A 104 -17.08 -16.01 14.06
CA GLY A 104 -18.06 -15.97 12.98
C GLY A 104 -18.12 -17.25 12.15
N GLN A 105 -18.94 -17.23 11.10
CA GLN A 105 -19.11 -18.38 10.20
C GLN A 105 -17.87 -18.61 9.30
N SER A 106 -17.06 -17.57 9.07
CA SER A 106 -15.83 -17.67 8.27
C SER A 106 -14.66 -18.30 9.03
N GLY A 107 -14.75 -18.45 10.36
CA GLY A 107 -13.66 -18.98 11.17
C GLY A 107 -12.38 -18.14 11.15
N GLN A 108 -12.48 -16.84 10.81
CA GLN A 108 -11.32 -15.95 10.73
C GLN A 108 -10.67 -15.81 12.10
N TRP A 109 -9.33 -15.88 12.14
CA TRP A 109 -8.56 -15.56 13.34
C TRP A 109 -8.57 -14.05 13.59
N ILE A 110 -9.00 -13.63 14.77
CA ILE A 110 -9.08 -12.22 15.15
C ILE A 110 -8.47 -12.04 16.54
N SER A 111 -7.61 -11.04 16.71
CA SER A 111 -7.02 -10.62 17.98
C SER A 111 -8.02 -9.93 18.92
N GLU A 112 -7.73 -9.92 20.22
CA GLU A 112 -8.63 -9.40 21.26
C GLU A 112 -8.76 -7.89 21.27
N LEU A 113 -7.87 -7.22 20.55
CA LEU A 113 -7.96 -5.81 20.22
C LEU A 113 -9.27 -5.43 19.51
N PHE A 114 -9.95 -6.37 18.84
CA PHE A 114 -11.15 -6.09 18.05
C PHE A 114 -12.39 -6.82 18.55
N PRO A 115 -12.88 -6.54 19.77
CA PRO A 115 -14.01 -7.26 20.36
C PRO A 115 -15.30 -7.14 19.53
N GLN A 116 -15.47 -6.02 18.82
CA GLN A 116 -16.64 -5.81 17.96
C GLN A 116 -16.58 -6.59 16.65
N CYS A 117 -15.37 -6.79 16.10
CA CYS A 117 -15.19 -7.60 14.89
C CYS A 117 -15.37 -9.11 15.16
N ARG A 118 -15.22 -9.52 16.42
CA ARG A 118 -15.38 -10.91 16.88
C ARG A 118 -16.84 -11.33 17.08
N ARG A 119 -17.78 -10.38 17.14
CA ARG A 119 -19.19 -10.70 17.35
C ARG A 119 -19.80 -11.30 16.09
N PRO A 120 -20.56 -12.41 16.19
CA PRO A 120 -21.43 -12.84 15.12
C PRO A 120 -22.34 -11.66 14.75
N ARG A 121 -22.36 -11.28 13.47
CA ARG A 121 -23.39 -10.35 13.01
C ARG A 121 -24.73 -11.07 13.11
N ARG A 122 -25.69 -10.44 13.79
CA ARG A 122 -27.09 -10.89 13.78
C ARG A 122 -27.65 -10.82 12.36
#